data_AF-A0A9L0S8P6-F1
#
_entry.id   AF-A0A9L0S8P6-F1
#
_cell.length_a   1.000
_cell.length_b   1.000
_cell.length_c   1.000
_cell.angle_alpha   90.00
_cell.angle_beta   90.00
_cell.angle_gamma   90.00
#
_symmetry.space_group_name_H-M   'P 1'
#
loop_
_entity.id
_entity.type
_entity.pdbx_description
1 polymer ?
#
loop_
_entity_poly.entity_id
_entity_poly.type
_entity_poly.pdbx_seq_one_letter_code
_entity_poly.pdbx_strand_id
1 'polypeptide(L)' 'MKLQIQVDEKGKMVDARFKTFGCGSAIAPSSLATEWVKGKTVEEACTPELVRRENTE' A
#
# COMPACT_ATOMS: atom_id res chain seq x y z
N MET A 1 -6.60 -12.42 -3.60
CA MET A 1 -5.54 -11.47 -3.22
C MET A 1 -5.37 -11.51 -1.72
N LYS A 2 -4.14 -11.68 -1.21
CA LYS A 2 -3.81 -11.69 0.22
C LYS A 2 -2.85 -10.53 0.50
N LEU A 3 -3.25 -9.61 1.36
CA LEU A 3 -2.40 -8.51 1.82
C LEU A 3 -1.99 -8.79 3.27
N GLN A 4 -0.70 -8.63 3.56
CA GLN A 4 -0.15 -8.72 4.91
C GLN A 4 0.63 -7.46 5.18
N ILE A 5 0.34 -6.82 6.30
CA ILE A 5 0.98 -5.58 6.73
C ILE A 5 1.61 -5.86 8.09
N GLN A 6 2.87 -5.48 8.23
CA GLN A 6 3.59 -5.50 9.50
C GLN A 6 3.53 -4.09 10.08
N VAL A 7 3.05 -3.98 11.32
CA VAL A 7 2.91 -2.72 12.05
C VAL A 7 3.81 -2.77 13.27
N ASP A 8 4.51 -1.67 13.55
CA ASP A 8 5.32 -1.53 14.77
C ASP A 8 4.44 -1.22 16.00
N GLU A 9 5.06 -1.22 17.19
CA GLU A 9 4.38 -0.89 18.45
C GLU A 9 3.89 0.55 18.53
N LYS A 10 4.36 1.42 17.62
CA LYS A 10 3.97 2.83 17.51
C LYS A 10 2.87 3.06 16.46
N GLY A 11 2.33 2.00 15.87
CA GLY A 11 1.25 2.08 14.87
C GLY A 11 1.70 2.43 13.45
N LYS A 12 3.01 2.38 13.16
CA LYS A 12 3.55 2.61 11.81
C LYS A 12 3.66 1.31 11.02
N MET A 13 3.27 1.35 9.76
CA MET A 13 3.46 0.22 8.84
C MET A 13 4.92 0.14 8.42
N VAL A 14 5.62 -0.92 8.84
CA VAL A 14 7.05 -1.11 8.54
C VAL A 14 7.29 -1.98 7.31
N ASP A 15 6.37 -2.90 7.01
CA ASP A 15 6.41 -3.72 5.80
C ASP A 15 4.99 -4.00 5.31
N ALA A 16 4.83 -4.12 3.99
CA ALA A 16 3.57 -4.49 3.37
C ALA A 16 3.86 -5.43 2.20
N ARG A 17 3.28 -6.63 2.25
CA ARG A 17 3.44 -7.65 1.22
C ARG A 17 2.09 -8.08 0.71
N PHE A 18 1.93 -8.08 -0.61
CA PHE A 18 0.75 -8.63 -1.25
C PHE A 18 1.13 -9.91 -2.01
N LYS A 19 0.24 -10.89 -1.95
CA LYS A 19 0.29 -12.10 -2.77
C LYS A 19 -1.02 -12.18 -3.53
N THR A 20 -0.95 -11.98 -4.84
CA THR A 20 -2.09 -12.17 -5.73
C THR A 20 -1.73 -13.19 -6.80
N PHE A 21 -2.70 -14.01 -7.19
CA PHE A 21 -2.56 -14.95 -8.29
C PHE A 21 -3.49 -14.42 -9.40
N GLY A 22 -2.94 -13.94 -10.50
CA GLY A 22 -3.72 -13.32 -11.56
C GLY A 22 -2.90 -12.58 -12.61
N CYS A 23 -3.60 -11.93 -13.55
CA CYS A 23 -3.03 -11.15 -14.66
C CYS A 23 -2.11 -10.03 -14.13
N GLY A 24 -0.96 -9.82 -14.80
CA GLY A 24 0.08 -8.87 -14.37
C GLY A 24 -0.40 -7.42 -14.20
N SER A 25 -1.54 -7.07 -14.81
CA SER A 25 -2.20 -5.76 -14.64
C SER A 25 -2.60 -5.47 -13.20
N ALA A 26 -2.87 -6.49 -12.38
CA ALA A 26 -3.18 -6.32 -10.96
C ALA A 26 -1.91 -6.27 -10.07
N ILE A 27 -0.76 -6.70 -10.59
CA ILE A 27 0.49 -6.82 -9.83
C ILE A 27 1.21 -5.47 -9.77
N ALA A 28 1.31 -4.75 -10.90
CA ALA A 28 1.97 -3.45 -10.97
C ALA A 28 1.37 -2.37 -10.03
N PRO A 29 0.04 -2.10 -10.03
CA PRO A 29 -0.55 -1.12 -9.13
C PRO A 29 -0.46 -1.55 -7.65
N SER A 30 -0.52 -2.86 -7.39
CA SER A 30 -0.39 -3.39 -6.02
C SER A 30 1.04 -3.25 -5.47
N SER A 31 2.07 -3.34 -6.32
CA SER A 31 3.47 -3.12 -5.93
C SER A 31 3.75 -1.67 -5.56
N LEU A 32 3.17 -0.73 -6.30
CA LEU A 32 3.31 0.70 -6.01
C LEU A 32 2.62 1.05 -4.67
N ALA A 33 1.41 0.51 -4.47
CA ALA A 33 0.67 0.68 -3.23
C ALA A 33 1.44 0.18 -1.99
N THR A 34 2.19 -0.92 -2.09
CA THR A 34 3.01 -1.41 -0.95
C THR A 34 4.18 -0.50 -0.59
N GLU A 35 4.77 0.22 -1.54
CA GLU A 35 5.83 1.19 -1.22
C GLU A 35 5.26 2.45 -0.58
N TRP A 36 4.05 2.85 -0.94
CA TRP A 36 3.43 4.07 -0.43
C TRP A 36 2.90 3.97 1.00
N VAL A 37 2.47 2.77 1.40
CA VAL A 37 1.99 2.54 2.76
C VAL A 37 3.14 2.36 3.76
N LYS A 38 4.37 2.06 3.30
CA LYS A 38 5.54 1.95 4.18
C LYS A 38 5.85 3.29 4.86
N GLY A 39 6.05 3.25 6.16
CA GLY A 39 6.38 4.41 7.00
C GLY A 39 5.19 5.29 7.40
N LYS A 40 3.98 4.99 6.92
CA LYS A 40 2.73 5.70 7.27
C LYS A 40 1.99 5.01 8.41
N THR A 41 1.15 5.75 9.12
CA THR A 41 0.19 5.15 10.08
C THR A 41 -1.04 4.62 9.35
N VAL A 42 -1.86 3.83 10.08
CA VAL A 42 -3.12 3.26 9.55
C VAL A 42 -4.09 4.34 9.08
N GLU A 43 -4.15 5.45 9.80
CA GLU A 43 -5.02 6.58 9.52
C GLU A 43 -4.56 7.33 8.25
N GLU A 44 -3.26 7.54 8.10
CA GLU A 44 -2.68 8.17 6.91
C GLU A 44 -2.90 7.30 5.66
N ALA A 45 -2.77 5.99 5.79
CA ALA A 45 -2.98 5.05 4.69
C ALA A 45 -4.46 4.93 4.27
N CYS A 46 -5.39 5.16 5.19
CA CYS A 46 -6.83 5.14 4.91
C CYS A 46 -7.33 6.45 4.24
N THR A 47 -6.47 7.47 4.17
CA THR A 47 -6.85 8.77 3.60
C THR A 47 -6.77 8.73 2.07
N PRO A 48 -7.88 9.01 1.33
CA PRO A 48 -7.95 8.89 -0.13
C PRO A 48 -7.08 9.92 -0.89
N GLU A 49 -6.46 10.88 -0.21
CA GLU A 49 -5.57 11.87 -0.83
C GLU A 49 -4.28 11.27 -1.41
N LEU A 50 -3.85 10.09 -0.93
CA LEU A 50 -2.69 9.40 -1.47
C LEU A 50 -2.88 8.94 -2.92
N VAL A 51 -4.12 8.68 -3.35
CA VAL A 51 -4.45 8.22 -4.72
C VAL A 51 -4.56 9.40 -5.71
N ARG A 52 -4.73 10.63 -5.21
CA ARG A 52 -4.97 11.82 -6.05
C ARG A 52 -3.71 12.47 -6.61
N ARG A 53 -2.52 12.20 -6.05
CA ARG A 53 -1.29 12.92 -6.46
C ARG A 53 -0.64 12.44 -7.76
N GLU A 54 -1.05 11.30 -8.32
CA GLU A 54 -0.47 10.79 -9.59
C GLU A 54 -1.37 10.91 -10.82
N ASN A 55 -2.61 11.43 -10.72
CA ASN A 55 -3.47 11.65 -11.89
C ASN A 55 -3.42 13.10 -12.41
N THR A 56 -2.36 13.84 -12.10
CA THR A 56 -2.06 15.14 -12.73
C THR A 56 -0.73 15.00 -13.46
N GLU A 57 -0.75 14.23 -14.56
CA GLU A 57 0.02 14.35 -15.81
C GLU A 57 -0.11 13.06 -16.63
#